data_AF-A0A524CUQ5-F1
#
_entry.id   AF-A0A524CUQ5-F1
#
_cell.length_a   1.000
_cell.length_b   1.000
_cell.length_c   1.000
_cell.angle_alpha   90.00
_cell.angle_beta   90.00
_cell.angle_gamma   90.00
#
_symmetry.space_group_name_H-M   'P 1'
#
loop_
_entity.id
_entity.type
_entity.pdbx_description
1 polymer ?
#
loop_
_entity_poly.entity_id
_entity_poly.type
_entity_poly.pdbx_seq_one_letter_code
_entity_poly.pdbx_strand_id
1 'polypeptide(L)'
;NLIGKTLATSWTFGSGVICGLEGPGLLIGGNLGYLFYKSERFSLDMDVAIFTGASACTGVILRSPIGGSLFCAELPYNNHIKYRSLIPSIIAATIAYFIYAAFFGLNPFLQLHEILNVENVNYVYFIFLSIIFGIFSGLFLFVFMGLLRGFTNKLSKFFTDKNSIWILPFLGTILYSLFLFLIVPYLGGDFENLIIGPDSDYLTLFTNLISASIPWYILFLFIVIFLIGIFLSIGTLNSAGIILPLILLGTLLGGFFGDIFYQEYLELFVILGISSVLGAATNNPITAIVIVIEMSWLPILFIPVAISTILAYIFAGPSSLIPEQKYIYKKESIVL
;
A
#
# COMPACT_ATOMS: atom_id res chain seq x y z
N ASN A 1 -2.98 -3.44 22.73
CA ASN A 1 -3.76 -2.38 23.40
C ASN A 1 -4.26 -1.41 22.33
N LEU A 2 -5.55 -1.46 21.96
CA LEU A 2 -6.11 -0.68 20.84
C LEU A 2 -5.88 0.82 21.04
N ILE A 3 -6.22 1.34 22.22
CA ILE A 3 -6.15 2.76 22.57
C ILE A 3 -4.72 3.29 22.40
N GLY A 4 -3.73 2.53 22.87
CA GLY A 4 -2.32 2.91 22.71
C GLY A 4 -1.90 2.98 21.24
N LYS A 5 -2.36 2.03 20.41
CA LYS A 5 -2.02 1.99 19.00
C LYS A 5 -2.74 3.07 18.20
N THR A 6 -4.02 3.37 18.51
CA THR A 6 -4.75 4.47 17.88
C THR A 6 -4.13 5.82 18.23
N LEU A 7 -3.79 6.07 19.50
CA LEU A 7 -3.12 7.30 19.92
C LEU A 7 -1.74 7.46 19.25
N ALA A 8 -0.96 6.37 19.19
CA ALA A 8 0.33 6.38 18.51
C ALA A 8 0.19 6.68 17.01
N THR A 9 -0.77 6.04 16.32
CA THR A 9 -1.02 6.32 14.89
C THR A 9 -1.54 7.73 14.66
N SER A 10 -2.40 8.26 15.54
CA SER A 10 -2.88 9.65 15.45
C SER A 10 -1.74 10.64 15.64
N TRP A 11 -0.79 10.36 16.53
CA TRP A 11 0.42 11.16 16.70
C TRP A 11 1.30 11.12 15.45
N THR A 12 1.60 9.93 14.94
CA THR A 12 2.40 9.76 13.71
C THR A 12 1.75 10.51 12.54
N PHE A 13 0.45 10.31 12.31
CA PHE A 13 -0.29 10.96 11.23
C PHE A 13 -0.34 12.49 11.43
N GLY A 14 -0.63 12.95 12.65
CA GLY A 14 -0.68 14.37 13.01
C GLY A 14 0.67 15.10 12.90
N SER A 15 1.79 14.37 13.01
CA SER A 15 3.14 14.91 12.77
C SER A 15 3.48 15.07 11.28
N GLY A 16 2.54 14.76 10.38
CA GLY A 16 2.72 14.89 8.94
C GLY A 16 3.44 13.71 8.29
N VAL A 17 3.80 12.69 9.08
CA VAL A 17 4.48 11.47 8.59
C VAL A 17 3.65 10.77 7.55
N ILE A 18 4.26 10.48 6.39
CA ILE A 18 3.69 9.61 5.34
C ILE A 18 3.31 8.27 5.96
N CYS A 19 2.02 8.08 6.20
CA CYS A 19 1.46 6.83 6.68
C CYS A 19 0.03 6.65 6.19
N GLY A 20 -0.42 5.40 6.14
CA GLY A 20 -1.78 5.04 5.74
C GLY A 20 -2.70 4.84 6.95
N LEU A 21 -4.00 5.09 6.73
CA LEU A 21 -5.08 4.86 7.70
C LEU A 21 -5.44 3.37 7.87
N GLU A 22 -4.93 2.51 6.99
CA GLU A 22 -5.26 1.08 6.92
C GLU A 22 -4.82 0.29 8.15
N GLY A 23 -3.62 0.59 8.69
CA GLY A 23 -3.10 -0.05 9.89
C GLY A 23 -4.01 0.12 11.11
N PRO A 24 -4.36 1.37 11.51
CA PRO A 24 -5.32 1.60 12.58
C PRO A 24 -6.74 1.14 12.21
N GLY A 25 -7.18 1.31 10.96
CA GLY A 25 -8.49 0.86 10.49
C GLY A 25 -8.71 -0.64 10.69
N LEU A 26 -7.73 -1.46 10.32
CA LEU A 26 -7.74 -2.91 10.50
C LEU A 26 -7.89 -3.31 11.97
N LEU A 27 -7.25 -2.57 12.88
CA LEU A 27 -7.33 -2.82 14.32
C LEU A 27 -8.66 -2.37 14.92
N ILE A 28 -9.17 -1.22 14.50
CA ILE A 28 -10.48 -0.73 14.95
C ILE A 28 -11.56 -1.72 14.52
N GLY A 29 -11.59 -2.07 13.23
CA GLY A 29 -12.52 -3.05 12.69
C GLY A 29 -12.38 -4.42 13.34
N GLY A 30 -11.15 -4.93 13.47
CA GLY A 30 -10.90 -6.22 14.11
C GLY A 30 -11.34 -6.26 15.58
N ASN A 31 -11.16 -5.17 16.33
CA ASN A 31 -11.63 -5.09 17.71
C ASN A 31 -13.15 -4.98 17.81
N LEU A 32 -13.81 -4.26 16.90
CA LEU A 32 -15.28 -4.28 16.84
C LEU A 32 -15.78 -5.70 16.59
N GLY A 33 -15.18 -6.42 15.64
CA GLY A 33 -15.44 -7.84 15.41
C GLY A 33 -15.24 -8.70 16.67
N TYR A 34 -14.13 -8.48 17.39
CA TYR A 34 -13.87 -9.16 18.66
C TYR A 34 -14.91 -8.86 19.74
N LEU A 35 -15.41 -7.63 19.85
CA LEU A 35 -16.47 -7.27 20.79
C LEU A 35 -17.79 -7.99 20.46
N PHE A 36 -18.11 -8.13 19.17
CA PHE A 36 -19.27 -8.92 18.74
C PHE A 36 -19.11 -10.40 19.08
N TYR A 37 -17.93 -10.97 18.88
CA TYR A 37 -17.63 -12.34 19.32
C TYR A 37 -17.80 -12.50 20.84
N LYS A 38 -17.21 -11.60 21.63
CA LYS A 38 -17.28 -11.62 23.10
C LYS A 38 -18.69 -11.42 23.65
N SER A 39 -19.61 -10.86 22.86
CA SER A 39 -21.01 -10.72 23.27
C SER A 39 -21.73 -12.06 23.45
N GLU A 40 -21.16 -13.17 22.94
CA GLU A 40 -21.70 -14.54 22.96
C GLU A 40 -23.13 -14.69 22.38
N ARG A 41 -23.66 -13.63 21.76
CA ARG A 41 -24.99 -13.64 21.11
C ARG A 41 -25.03 -14.49 19.85
N PHE A 42 -23.87 -14.79 19.27
CA PHE A 42 -23.74 -15.52 18.02
C PHE A 42 -22.66 -16.60 18.17
N SER A 43 -22.94 -17.80 17.65
CA SER A 43 -21.96 -18.89 17.57
C SER A 43 -20.97 -18.63 16.42
N LEU A 44 -20.07 -17.67 16.61
CA LEU A 44 -19.05 -17.27 15.64
C LEU A 44 -17.67 -17.73 16.11
N ASP A 45 -16.85 -18.19 15.16
CA ASP A 45 -15.42 -18.34 15.43
C ASP A 45 -14.79 -16.96 15.64
N MET A 46 -13.92 -16.84 16.64
CA MET A 46 -13.24 -15.57 16.96
C MET A 46 -12.53 -14.98 15.74
N ASP A 47 -11.83 -15.82 14.98
CA ASP A 47 -11.11 -15.41 13.77
C ASP A 47 -12.06 -14.84 12.71
N VAL A 48 -13.22 -15.48 12.50
CA VAL A 48 -14.22 -15.03 11.54
C VAL A 48 -14.74 -13.66 11.93
N ALA A 49 -15.07 -13.45 13.21
CA ALA A 49 -15.58 -12.17 13.68
C ALA A 49 -14.53 -11.04 13.54
N ILE A 50 -13.27 -11.31 13.92
CA ILE A 50 -12.17 -10.34 13.80
C ILE A 50 -11.91 -9.99 12.32
N PHE A 51 -11.79 -10.98 11.44
CA PHE A 51 -11.54 -10.72 10.01
C PHE A 51 -12.70 -10.00 9.35
N THR A 52 -13.95 -10.34 9.72
CA THR A 52 -15.14 -9.68 9.19
C THR A 52 -15.15 -8.19 9.54
N GLY A 53 -14.90 -7.86 10.82
CA GLY A 53 -14.82 -6.47 11.27
C GLY A 53 -13.65 -5.71 10.64
N ALA A 54 -12.48 -6.34 10.54
CA ALA A 54 -11.31 -5.76 9.88
C ALA A 54 -11.57 -5.46 8.39
N SER A 55 -12.20 -6.41 7.68
CA SER A 55 -12.51 -6.30 6.25
C SER A 55 -13.54 -5.21 5.97
N ALA A 56 -14.50 -5.01 6.88
CA ALA A 56 -15.46 -3.91 6.79
C ALA A 56 -14.76 -2.54 6.75
N CYS A 57 -13.73 -2.35 7.57
CA CYS A 57 -12.95 -1.11 7.57
C CYS A 57 -12.05 -1.00 6.35
N THR A 58 -11.22 -2.01 6.06
CA THR A 58 -10.26 -1.94 4.94
C THR A 58 -10.94 -1.84 3.59
N GLY A 59 -12.10 -2.49 3.40
CA GLY A 59 -12.89 -2.39 2.17
C GLY A 59 -13.38 -0.96 1.88
N VAL A 60 -13.68 -0.18 2.93
CA VAL A 60 -14.06 1.23 2.81
C VAL A 60 -12.84 2.12 2.56
N ILE A 61 -11.77 1.95 3.34
CA ILE A 61 -10.60 2.84 3.26
C ILE A 61 -9.90 2.68 1.90
N LEU A 62 -9.76 1.44 1.40
CA LEU A 62 -9.23 1.17 0.07
C LEU A 62 -10.23 1.42 -1.07
N ARG A 63 -11.51 1.70 -0.75
CA ARG A 63 -12.64 1.69 -1.70
C ARG A 63 -12.64 0.42 -2.59
N SER A 64 -12.25 -0.70 -1.99
CA SER A 64 -12.08 -2.01 -2.62
C SER A 64 -12.60 -3.09 -1.68
N PRO A 65 -13.92 -3.38 -1.68
CA PRO A 65 -14.50 -4.42 -0.83
C PRO A 65 -13.87 -5.80 -0.97
N ILE A 66 -13.69 -6.28 -2.21
CA ILE A 66 -13.14 -7.61 -2.46
C ILE A 66 -11.65 -7.62 -2.13
N GLY A 67 -10.90 -6.64 -2.62
CA GLY A 67 -9.47 -6.51 -2.34
C GLY A 67 -9.16 -6.32 -0.85
N GLY A 68 -9.92 -5.48 -0.15
CA GLY A 68 -9.78 -5.25 1.30
C GLY A 68 -10.09 -6.48 2.15
N SER A 69 -11.05 -7.32 1.72
CA SER A 69 -11.34 -8.59 2.39
C SER A 69 -10.25 -9.65 2.15
N LEU A 70 -9.73 -9.74 0.92
CA LEU A 70 -8.59 -10.58 0.57
C LEU A 70 -7.36 -10.14 1.35
N PHE A 71 -7.14 -8.83 1.47
CA PHE A 71 -6.08 -8.26 2.29
C PHE A 71 -6.17 -8.75 3.72
N CYS A 72 -7.32 -8.68 4.39
CA CYS A 72 -7.45 -9.21 5.74
C CYS A 72 -7.24 -10.73 5.84
N ALA A 73 -7.56 -11.49 4.80
CA ALA A 73 -7.40 -12.94 4.77
C ALA A 73 -5.98 -13.42 4.43
N GLU A 74 -5.23 -12.65 3.63
CA GLU A 74 -3.88 -12.96 3.16
C GLU A 74 -2.79 -12.28 4.02
N LEU A 75 -2.99 -11.04 4.49
CA LEU A 75 -1.95 -10.26 5.21
C LEU A 75 -1.30 -10.97 6.41
N PRO A 76 -2.04 -11.63 7.31
CA PRO A 76 -1.42 -12.24 8.49
C PRO A 76 -0.54 -13.45 8.14
N TYR A 77 -0.69 -13.99 6.94
CA TYR A 77 -0.14 -15.27 6.55
C TYR A 77 0.66 -15.15 5.26
N ASN A 78 1.93 -15.50 5.31
CA ASN A 78 2.68 -15.68 4.09
C ASN A 78 2.27 -17.03 3.46
N ASN A 79 1.84 -17.02 2.20
CA ASN A 79 1.43 -18.20 1.42
C ASN A 79 0.22 -18.99 1.96
N HIS A 80 -0.73 -18.33 2.62
CA HIS A 80 -1.98 -19.00 3.03
C HIS A 80 -3.13 -18.00 3.09
N ILE A 81 -4.34 -18.46 2.73
CA ILE A 81 -5.56 -17.66 2.83
C ILE A 81 -6.56 -18.41 3.68
N LYS A 82 -7.12 -17.75 4.71
CA LYS A 82 -8.22 -18.32 5.49
C LYS A 82 -9.54 -18.19 4.75
N TYR A 83 -9.86 -19.18 3.91
CA TYR A 83 -11.07 -19.17 3.09
C TYR A 83 -12.37 -19.11 3.91
N ARG A 84 -12.43 -19.77 5.08
CA ARG A 84 -13.63 -19.81 5.94
C ARG A 84 -14.10 -18.42 6.39
N SER A 85 -13.19 -17.46 6.57
CA SER A 85 -13.52 -16.09 6.94
C SER A 85 -13.78 -15.17 5.73
N LEU A 86 -13.46 -15.60 4.52
CA LEU A 86 -13.44 -14.72 3.35
C LEU A 86 -14.85 -14.31 2.89
N ILE A 87 -15.79 -15.25 2.81
CA ILE A 87 -17.17 -14.96 2.42
C ILE A 87 -17.85 -13.94 3.36
N PRO A 88 -17.88 -14.15 4.69
CA PRO A 88 -18.48 -13.16 5.59
C PRO A 88 -17.74 -11.82 5.57
N SER A 89 -16.41 -11.82 5.40
CA SER A 89 -15.61 -10.61 5.22
C SER A 89 -16.01 -9.81 3.98
N ILE A 90 -16.20 -10.45 2.82
CA ILE A 90 -16.65 -9.78 1.59
C ILE A 90 -18.03 -9.16 1.79
N ILE A 91 -18.95 -9.89 2.42
CA ILE A 91 -20.31 -9.38 2.68
C ILE A 91 -20.23 -8.14 3.58
N ALA A 92 -19.43 -8.17 4.64
CA ALA A 92 -19.31 -7.02 5.53
C ALA A 92 -18.60 -5.83 4.86
N ALA A 93 -17.53 -6.08 4.10
CA ALA A 93 -16.82 -5.06 3.33
C ALA A 93 -17.70 -4.39 2.27
N THR A 94 -18.50 -5.17 1.54
CA THR A 94 -19.42 -4.63 0.52
C THR A 94 -20.52 -3.80 1.16
N ILE A 95 -21.15 -4.28 2.25
CA ILE A 95 -22.16 -3.50 2.98
C ILE A 95 -21.57 -2.19 3.51
N ALA A 96 -20.38 -2.23 4.12
CA ALA A 96 -19.71 -1.05 4.64
C ALA A 96 -19.41 -0.04 3.52
N TYR A 97 -18.93 -0.51 2.37
CA TYR A 97 -18.67 0.34 1.21
C TYR A 97 -19.94 0.91 0.58
N PHE A 98 -21.05 0.15 0.53
CA PHE A 98 -22.34 0.69 0.08
C PHE A 98 -22.84 1.81 0.99
N ILE A 99 -22.70 1.65 2.31
CA ILE A 99 -23.04 2.71 3.27
C ILE A 99 -22.16 3.93 3.03
N TYR A 100 -20.84 3.74 2.90
CA TYR A 100 -19.92 4.83 2.57
C TYR A 100 -20.31 5.55 1.27
N ALA A 101 -20.55 4.81 0.19
CA ALA A 101 -20.91 5.36 -1.12
C ALA A 101 -22.24 6.12 -1.09
N ALA A 102 -23.18 5.75 -0.20
CA ALA A 102 -24.43 6.48 -0.03
C ALA A 102 -24.23 7.89 0.58
N PHE A 103 -23.18 8.09 1.38
CA PHE A 103 -22.87 9.40 2.00
C PHE A 103 -21.85 10.21 1.21
N PHE A 104 -20.84 9.57 0.61
CA PHE A 104 -19.70 10.23 -0.02
C PHE A 104 -19.69 10.12 -1.55
N GLY A 105 -20.64 9.40 -2.13
CA GLY A 105 -20.72 9.14 -3.56
C GLY A 105 -19.93 7.91 -3.99
N LEU A 106 -20.27 7.40 -5.18
CA LEU A 106 -19.64 6.23 -5.79
C LEU A 106 -18.63 6.69 -6.83
N ASN A 107 -17.37 6.79 -6.45
CA ASN A 107 -16.26 7.20 -7.32
C ASN A 107 -15.09 6.22 -7.18
N PRO A 108 -14.37 5.90 -8.27
CA PRO A 108 -13.18 5.07 -8.18
C PRO A 108 -12.13 5.80 -7.34
N PHE A 109 -11.30 5.03 -6.62
CA PHE A 109 -10.19 5.59 -5.86
C PHE A 109 -9.12 6.16 -6.79
N LEU A 110 -8.90 5.50 -7.93
CA LEU A 110 -7.97 5.94 -8.98
C LEU A 110 -8.79 6.51 -10.13
N GLN A 111 -8.78 7.85 -10.27
CA GLN A 111 -9.41 8.53 -11.39
C GLN A 111 -8.36 8.73 -12.48
N LEU A 112 -8.50 7.98 -13.57
CA LEU A 112 -7.58 8.01 -14.71
C LEU A 112 -8.39 8.48 -15.91
N HIS A 113 -7.85 9.44 -16.66
CA HIS A 113 -8.62 10.24 -17.61
C HIS A 113 -8.42 9.77 -19.06
N GLU A 114 -7.32 9.07 -19.34
CA GLU A 114 -6.87 8.75 -20.70
C GLU A 114 -6.60 7.27 -20.96
N ILE A 115 -7.04 6.36 -20.07
CA ILE A 115 -6.91 4.92 -20.36
C ILE A 115 -7.88 4.50 -21.45
N LEU A 116 -7.34 4.59 -22.66
CA LEU A 116 -7.53 3.71 -23.79
C LEU A 116 -8.91 3.81 -24.45
N ASN A 117 -8.90 4.23 -25.71
CA ASN A 117 -9.85 3.68 -26.67
C ASN A 117 -9.66 2.15 -26.67
N VAL A 118 -10.46 1.46 -25.85
CA VAL A 118 -10.43 0.00 -25.61
C VAL A 118 -10.47 -0.77 -26.93
N GLU A 119 -11.03 -0.16 -27.98
CA GLU A 119 -11.17 -0.73 -29.32
C GLU A 119 -9.84 -0.92 -30.08
N ASN A 120 -8.76 -0.20 -29.74
CA ASN A 120 -7.49 -0.23 -30.49
C ASN A 120 -6.27 -0.70 -29.66
N VAL A 121 -6.51 -1.30 -28.49
CA VAL A 121 -5.42 -1.72 -27.60
C VAL A 121 -4.72 -2.97 -28.12
N ASN A 122 -3.43 -2.85 -28.44
CA ASN A 122 -2.61 -4.02 -28.73
C ASN A 122 -2.25 -4.77 -27.44
N TYR A 123 -3.06 -5.76 -27.09
CA TYR A 123 -2.90 -6.51 -25.85
C TYR A 123 -1.56 -7.26 -25.73
N VAL A 124 -1.01 -7.70 -26.86
CA VAL A 124 0.32 -8.36 -26.90
C VAL A 124 1.41 -7.37 -26.49
N TYR A 125 1.30 -6.13 -26.97
CA TYR A 125 2.21 -5.06 -26.58
C TYR A 125 2.09 -4.72 -25.08
N PHE A 126 0.87 -4.71 -24.55
CA PHE A 126 0.65 -4.46 -23.11
C PHE A 126 1.26 -5.53 -22.22
N ILE A 127 1.15 -6.79 -22.62
CA ILE A 127 1.81 -7.90 -21.93
C ILE A 127 3.32 -7.69 -21.93
N PHE A 128 3.91 -7.32 -23.07
CA PHE A 128 5.34 -7.05 -23.17
C PHE A 128 5.79 -5.91 -22.24
N LEU A 129 5.07 -4.78 -22.25
CA LEU A 129 5.35 -3.66 -21.33
C LEU A 129 5.22 -4.07 -19.85
N SER A 130 4.21 -4.87 -19.53
CA SER A 130 3.96 -5.37 -18.17
C SER A 130 5.09 -6.27 -17.67
N ILE A 131 5.67 -7.08 -18.55
CA ILE A 131 6.82 -7.93 -18.22
C ILE A 131 8.03 -7.07 -17.86
N ILE A 132 8.38 -6.12 -18.73
CA ILE A 132 9.55 -5.24 -18.53
C ILE A 132 9.40 -4.48 -17.21
N PHE A 133 8.24 -3.86 -17.00
CA PHE A 133 8.00 -3.05 -15.82
C PHE A 133 7.90 -3.89 -14.54
N GLY A 134 7.32 -5.10 -14.61
CA GLY A 134 7.31 -6.03 -13.47
C GLY A 134 8.70 -6.43 -13.00
N ILE A 135 9.62 -6.72 -13.94
CA ILE A 135 11.02 -7.03 -13.61
C ILE A 135 11.70 -5.79 -13.00
N PHE A 136 11.54 -4.62 -13.62
CA PHE A 136 12.11 -3.36 -13.15
C PHE A 136 11.67 -3.02 -11.72
N SER A 137 10.36 -3.03 -11.46
CA SER A 137 9.79 -2.75 -10.14
C SER A 137 10.20 -3.79 -9.09
N GLY A 138 10.26 -5.07 -9.45
CA GLY A 138 10.75 -6.14 -8.58
C GLY A 138 12.21 -5.94 -8.15
N LEU A 139 13.10 -5.60 -9.09
CA LEU A 139 14.52 -5.32 -8.80
C LEU A 139 14.69 -4.06 -7.94
N PHE A 140 13.93 -3.00 -8.25
CA PHE A 140 13.91 -1.79 -7.43
C PHE A 140 13.54 -2.12 -5.97
N LEU A 141 12.48 -2.90 -5.77
CA LEU A 141 12.01 -3.28 -4.45
C LEU A 141 12.96 -4.22 -3.73
N PHE A 142 13.62 -5.14 -4.43
CA PHE A 142 14.66 -5.98 -3.84
C PHE A 142 15.75 -5.13 -3.17
N VAL A 143 16.25 -4.11 -3.89
CA VAL A 143 17.27 -3.19 -3.37
C VAL A 143 16.69 -2.34 -2.23
N PHE A 144 15.55 -1.70 -2.45
CA PHE A 144 14.92 -0.81 -1.48
C PHE A 144 14.62 -1.51 -0.15
N MET A 145 13.93 -2.66 -0.18
CA MET A 145 13.59 -3.42 1.01
C MET A 145 14.84 -3.97 1.71
N GLY A 146 15.86 -4.36 0.94
CA GLY A 146 17.17 -4.76 1.47
C GLY A 146 17.83 -3.64 2.26
N LEU A 147 17.86 -2.42 1.70
CA LEU A 147 18.41 -1.24 2.34
C LEU A 147 17.61 -0.83 3.58
N LEU A 148 16.28 -0.80 3.48
CA LEU A 148 15.40 -0.44 4.59
C LEU A 148 15.57 -1.40 5.76
N ARG A 149 15.55 -2.71 5.52
CA ARG A 149 15.79 -3.73 6.55
C ARG A 149 17.18 -3.61 7.16
N GLY A 150 18.20 -3.35 6.34
CA GLY A 150 19.57 -3.12 6.82
C GLY A 150 19.65 -1.90 7.75
N PHE A 151 18.95 -0.82 7.40
CA PHE A 151 18.83 0.39 8.22
C PHE A 151 18.11 0.08 9.54
N THR A 152 16.89 -0.48 9.49
CA THR A 152 16.09 -0.80 10.67
C THR A 152 16.84 -1.72 11.63
N ASN A 153 17.52 -2.76 11.13
CA ASN A 153 18.27 -3.69 11.97
C ASN A 153 19.49 -3.06 12.66
N LYS A 154 20.22 -2.17 11.96
CA LYS A 154 21.35 -1.45 12.56
C LYS A 154 20.86 -0.48 13.64
N LEU A 155 19.79 0.26 13.34
CA LEU A 155 19.20 1.24 14.26
C LEU A 155 18.62 0.54 15.49
N SER A 156 17.81 -0.50 15.29
CA SER A 156 17.18 -1.25 16.38
C SER A 156 18.22 -1.89 17.29
N LYS A 157 19.27 -2.52 16.73
CA LYS A 157 20.36 -3.11 17.52
C LYS A 157 21.07 -2.06 18.38
N PHE A 158 21.44 -0.92 17.79
CA PHE A 158 22.13 0.16 18.51
C PHE A 158 21.33 0.71 19.69
N PHE A 159 20.01 0.86 19.55
CA PHE A 159 19.14 1.35 20.63
C PHE A 159 18.69 0.25 21.61
N THR A 160 18.65 -1.01 21.17
CA THR A 160 18.38 -2.17 22.05
C THR A 160 19.52 -2.37 23.03
N ASP A 161 20.77 -2.31 22.58
CA ASP A 161 21.96 -2.43 23.43
C ASP A 161 22.01 -1.36 24.54
N LYS A 162 21.25 -0.27 24.38
CA LYS A 162 21.12 0.84 25.33
C LYS A 162 19.79 0.86 26.09
N ASN A 163 18.98 -0.20 26.02
CA ASN A 163 17.63 -0.27 26.60
C ASN A 163 16.71 0.91 26.22
N SER A 164 16.93 1.51 25.04
CA SER A 164 16.34 2.79 24.63
C SER A 164 15.49 2.67 23.36
N ILE A 165 15.08 1.44 22.97
CA ILE A 165 14.34 1.19 21.73
C ILE A 165 13.01 1.97 21.64
N TRP A 166 12.38 2.26 22.78
CA TRP A 166 11.14 3.03 22.88
C TRP A 166 11.28 4.48 22.37
N ILE A 167 12.50 5.01 22.26
CA ILE A 167 12.78 6.37 21.77
C ILE A 167 12.77 6.42 20.23
N LEU A 168 12.99 5.29 19.56
CA LEU A 168 13.17 5.22 18.11
C LEU A 168 12.00 5.83 17.31
N PRO A 169 10.73 5.51 17.63
CA PRO A 169 9.59 6.11 16.95
C PRO A 169 9.57 7.63 17.08
N PHE A 170 9.78 8.15 18.30
CA PHE A 170 9.85 9.59 18.57
C PHE A 170 10.96 10.26 17.77
N LEU A 171 12.17 9.70 17.79
CA LEU A 171 13.30 10.22 17.03
C LEU A 171 12.98 10.25 15.52
N GLY A 172 12.35 9.20 15.00
CA GLY A 172 11.91 9.14 13.61
C GLY A 172 10.93 10.23 13.24
N THR A 173 9.89 10.46 14.07
CA THR A 173 8.92 11.53 13.83
C THR A 173 9.56 12.92 13.86
N ILE A 174 10.50 13.17 14.78
CA ILE A 174 11.22 14.44 14.88
C ILE A 174 12.11 14.65 13.66
N LEU A 175 12.90 13.65 13.27
CA LEU A 175 13.77 13.73 12.10
C LEU A 175 12.96 13.90 10.81
N TYR A 176 11.83 13.20 10.70
CA TYR A 176 10.93 13.35 9.57
C TYR A 176 10.28 14.74 9.51
N SER A 177 9.83 15.27 10.64
CA SER A 177 9.27 16.62 10.72
C SER A 177 10.31 17.68 10.34
N LEU A 178 11.56 17.52 10.80
CA LEU A 178 12.67 18.38 10.41
C LEU A 178 12.98 18.28 8.91
N PHE A 179 12.97 17.06 8.37
CA PHE A 179 13.15 16.80 6.95
C PHE A 179 12.07 17.48 6.10
N LEU A 180 10.80 17.38 6.49
CA LEU A 180 9.70 18.10 5.85
C LEU A 180 9.89 19.60 5.94
N PHE A 181 10.19 20.14 7.13
CA PHE A 181 10.41 21.57 7.33
C PHE A 181 11.49 22.14 6.39
N LEU A 182 12.53 21.35 6.10
CA LEU A 182 13.61 21.74 5.20
C LEU A 182 13.25 21.62 3.71
N ILE A 183 12.29 20.78 3.32
CA ILE A 183 12.03 20.44 1.92
C ILE A 183 10.75 21.09 1.39
N VAL A 184 9.70 21.15 2.22
CA VAL A 184 8.38 21.69 1.87
C VAL A 184 8.47 23.08 1.23
N PRO A 185 9.24 24.06 1.78
CA PRO A 185 9.34 25.39 1.18
C PRO A 185 9.88 25.41 -0.27
N TYR A 186 10.54 24.34 -0.71
CA TYR A 186 11.13 24.22 -2.04
C TYR A 186 10.27 23.43 -3.03
N LEU A 187 9.22 22.75 -2.57
CA LEU A 187 8.38 21.88 -3.42
C LEU A 187 7.29 22.63 -4.19
N GLY A 188 6.89 23.81 -3.73
CA GLY A 188 5.79 24.57 -4.32
C GLY A 188 4.40 24.00 -3.96
N GLY A 189 3.40 24.87 -3.89
CA GLY A 189 2.15 24.64 -3.14
C GLY A 189 1.31 23.42 -3.51
N ASP A 190 1.35 22.95 -4.77
CA ASP A 190 0.56 21.78 -5.17
C ASP A 190 1.18 20.45 -4.72
N PHE A 191 2.49 20.44 -4.49
CA PHE A 191 3.24 19.22 -4.16
C PHE A 191 3.46 19.00 -2.66
N GLU A 192 3.30 20.04 -1.83
CA GLU A 192 3.48 19.95 -0.37
C GLU A 192 2.53 18.90 0.24
N ASN A 193 1.29 18.89 -0.24
CA ASN A 193 0.22 18.02 0.24
C ASN A 193 0.42 16.53 -0.11
N LEU A 194 1.33 16.23 -1.04
CA LEU A 194 1.65 14.84 -1.41
C LEU A 194 2.54 14.17 -0.36
N ILE A 195 3.33 14.97 0.34
CA ILE A 195 4.34 14.49 1.28
C ILE A 195 3.81 14.62 2.71
N ILE A 196 2.98 15.62 2.99
CA ILE A 196 2.42 15.84 4.33
C ILE A 196 1.09 15.12 4.46
N GLY A 197 1.04 14.05 5.26
CA GLY A 197 -0.20 13.39 5.66
C GLY A 197 -1.16 13.05 4.50
N PRO A 198 -0.71 12.35 3.45
CA PRO A 198 -1.54 12.09 2.28
C PRO A 198 -2.81 11.33 2.69
N ASP A 199 -3.94 11.79 2.19
CA ASP A 199 -5.25 11.14 2.28
C ASP A 199 -5.74 10.74 0.86
N SER A 200 -6.84 9.99 0.79
CA SER A 200 -7.41 9.46 -0.44
C SER A 200 -7.68 10.53 -1.52
N ASP A 201 -8.15 11.71 -1.13
CA ASP A 201 -8.42 12.80 -2.07
C ASP A 201 -7.13 13.37 -2.69
N TYR A 202 -6.01 13.34 -1.96
CA TYR A 202 -4.71 13.78 -2.48
C TYR A 202 -4.11 12.78 -3.45
N LEU A 203 -4.42 11.49 -3.30
CA LEU A 203 -3.99 10.50 -4.28
C LEU A 203 -4.64 10.75 -5.65
N THR A 204 -5.92 11.15 -5.68
CA THR A 204 -6.60 11.51 -6.93
C THR A 204 -5.98 12.76 -7.58
N LEU A 205 -5.65 13.76 -6.77
CA LEU A 205 -4.94 14.95 -7.24
C LEU A 205 -3.57 14.55 -7.80
N PHE A 206 -2.86 13.64 -7.13
CA PHE A 206 -1.56 13.17 -7.54
C PHE A 206 -1.59 12.41 -8.86
N THR A 207 -2.55 11.49 -9.03
CA THR A 207 -2.73 10.76 -10.29
C THR A 207 -3.07 11.71 -11.42
N ASN A 208 -3.90 12.73 -11.17
CA ASN A 208 -4.24 13.76 -12.16
C ASN A 208 -3.01 14.61 -12.56
N LEU A 209 -2.17 15.00 -11.59
CA LEU A 209 -0.93 15.71 -11.87
C LEU A 209 0.04 14.85 -12.69
N ILE A 210 0.14 13.56 -12.39
CA ILE A 210 0.97 12.62 -13.15
C ILE A 210 0.44 12.50 -14.58
N SER A 211 -0.87 12.36 -14.77
CA SER A 211 -1.50 12.39 -16.11
C SER A 211 -1.21 13.68 -16.88
N ALA A 212 -0.97 14.80 -16.18
CA ALA A 212 -0.55 16.06 -16.79
C ALA A 212 0.94 16.10 -17.22
N SER A 213 1.62 14.95 -17.29
CA SER A 213 3.01 14.78 -17.77
C SER A 213 4.06 15.54 -16.95
N ILE A 214 4.18 15.21 -15.66
CA ILE A 214 5.31 15.67 -14.85
C ILE A 214 6.63 15.08 -15.39
N PRO A 215 7.68 15.88 -15.63
CA PRO A 215 8.97 15.38 -16.09
C PRO A 215 9.62 14.38 -15.14
N TRP A 216 10.27 13.36 -15.71
CA TRP A 216 10.90 12.25 -14.98
C TRP A 216 11.86 12.68 -13.87
N TYR A 217 12.60 13.79 -14.02
CA TYR A 217 13.56 14.24 -13.01
C TYR A 217 12.85 14.75 -11.73
N ILE A 218 11.66 15.31 -11.87
CA ILE A 218 10.81 15.71 -10.74
C ILE A 218 10.27 14.44 -10.06
N LEU A 219 9.76 13.48 -10.84
CA LEU A 219 9.27 12.20 -10.31
C LEU A 219 10.39 11.44 -9.57
N PHE A 220 11.61 11.44 -10.12
CA PHE A 220 12.78 10.86 -9.46
C PHE A 220 13.10 11.54 -8.13
N LEU A 221 13.06 12.87 -8.08
CA LEU A 221 13.23 13.62 -6.84
C LEU A 221 12.17 13.22 -5.79
N PHE A 222 10.90 13.11 -6.18
CA PHE A 222 9.84 12.65 -5.29
C PHE A 222 10.05 11.22 -4.81
N ILE A 223 10.50 10.30 -5.68
CA ILE A 223 10.88 8.94 -5.26
C ILE A 223 11.93 9.01 -4.15
N VAL A 224 13.00 9.79 -4.33
CA VAL A 224 14.05 9.93 -3.32
C VAL A 224 13.49 10.51 -2.01
N ILE A 225 12.65 11.54 -2.08
CA ILE A 225 12.03 12.15 -0.89
C ILE A 225 11.12 11.15 -0.17
N PHE A 226 10.29 10.40 -0.90
CA PHE A 226 9.42 9.36 -0.36
C PHE A 226 10.20 8.24 0.30
N LEU A 227 11.29 7.80 -0.34
CA LEU A 227 12.17 6.78 0.22
C LEU A 227 12.74 7.26 1.56
N ILE A 228 13.31 8.47 1.62
CA ILE A 228 13.81 9.03 2.89
C ILE A 228 12.69 9.08 3.94
N GLY A 229 11.48 9.48 3.54
CA GLY A 229 10.30 9.47 4.40
C GLY A 229 9.96 8.09 4.97
N ILE A 230 10.01 7.04 4.16
CA ILE A 230 9.77 5.66 4.59
C ILE A 230 10.87 5.18 5.55
N PHE A 231 12.13 5.53 5.30
CA PHE A 231 13.23 5.21 6.22
C PHE A 231 13.07 5.89 7.58
N LEU A 232 12.69 7.18 7.60
CA LEU A 232 12.51 7.92 8.85
C LEU A 232 11.22 7.54 9.60
N SER A 233 10.21 7.04 8.90
CA SER A 233 8.95 6.59 9.50
C SER A 233 8.98 5.12 9.90
N ILE A 234 8.86 4.21 8.93
CA ILE A 234 8.81 2.76 9.14
C ILE A 234 10.16 2.23 9.59
N GLY A 235 11.26 2.75 9.04
CA GLY A 235 12.61 2.34 9.43
C GLY A 235 12.96 2.64 10.90
N THR A 236 12.24 3.56 11.54
CA THR A 236 12.40 3.90 12.98
C THR A 236 11.32 3.27 13.86
N LEU A 237 10.54 2.32 13.33
CA LEU A 237 9.50 1.57 14.04
C LEU A 237 8.28 2.42 14.45
N ASN A 238 7.95 3.47 13.70
CA ASN A 238 6.71 4.22 13.94
C ASN A 238 5.46 3.36 13.72
N SER A 239 4.42 3.59 14.55
CA SER A 239 3.11 3.00 14.30
C SER A 239 2.43 3.75 13.15
N ALA A 240 2.35 3.11 11.99
CA ALA A 240 1.83 3.66 10.75
C ALA A 240 1.27 2.54 9.86
N GLY A 241 0.24 2.83 9.05
CA GLY A 241 -0.11 1.96 7.92
C GLY A 241 0.88 2.14 6.76
N ILE A 242 1.19 1.06 6.04
CA ILE A 242 2.18 1.05 4.95
C ILE A 242 1.55 1.03 3.55
N ILE A 243 0.26 0.68 3.43
CA ILE A 243 -0.39 0.47 2.13
C ILE A 243 -0.41 1.76 1.30
N LEU A 244 -0.93 2.85 1.84
CA LEU A 244 -0.98 4.13 1.12
C LEU A 244 0.41 4.64 0.68
N PRO A 245 1.45 4.63 1.54
CA PRO A 245 2.82 4.90 1.12
C PRO A 245 3.31 4.03 -0.05
N LEU A 246 2.94 2.74 -0.07
CA LEU A 246 3.29 1.82 -1.17
C LEU A 246 2.52 2.12 -2.45
N ILE A 247 1.25 2.50 -2.36
CA ILE A 247 0.46 2.96 -3.51
C ILE A 247 1.12 4.21 -4.11
N LEU A 248 1.48 5.19 -3.28
CA LEU A 248 2.17 6.41 -3.74
C LEU A 248 3.53 6.11 -4.37
N LEU A 249 4.34 5.26 -3.74
CA LEU A 249 5.62 4.82 -4.30
C LEU A 249 5.44 4.09 -5.64
N GLY A 250 4.42 3.24 -5.77
CA GLY A 250 4.07 2.58 -7.01
C GLY A 250 3.63 3.55 -8.10
N THR A 251 2.81 4.53 -7.73
CA THR A 251 2.37 5.61 -8.64
C THR A 251 3.58 6.39 -9.16
N LEU A 252 4.51 6.76 -8.28
CA LEU A 252 5.75 7.46 -8.60
C LEU A 252 6.68 6.65 -9.51
N LEU A 253 6.91 5.37 -9.20
CA LEU A 253 7.75 4.50 -10.03
C LEU A 253 7.14 4.24 -11.39
N GLY A 254 5.82 4.05 -11.45
CA GLY A 254 5.07 3.92 -12.68
C GLY A 254 5.17 5.16 -13.56
N GLY A 255 4.87 6.33 -12.99
CA GLY A 255 5.01 7.61 -13.68
C GLY A 255 6.44 7.86 -14.16
N PHE A 256 7.45 7.60 -13.32
CA PHE A 256 8.86 7.77 -13.68
C PHE A 256 9.26 6.89 -14.87
N PHE A 257 8.86 5.62 -14.86
CA PHE A 257 9.16 4.71 -15.96
C PHE A 257 8.37 5.07 -17.24
N GLY A 258 7.09 5.41 -17.09
CA GLY A 258 6.22 5.82 -18.17
C GLY A 258 6.75 7.07 -18.89
N ASP A 259 7.08 8.12 -18.15
CA ASP A 259 7.58 9.38 -18.73
C ASP A 259 8.89 9.20 -19.51
N ILE A 260 9.81 8.36 -19.02
CA ILE A 260 11.10 8.13 -19.70
C ILE A 260 10.96 7.31 -20.98
N PHE A 261 10.20 6.20 -20.93
CA PHE A 261 10.24 5.19 -21.99
C PHE A 261 9.01 5.18 -22.88
N TYR A 262 7.84 5.53 -22.35
CA TYR A 262 6.54 5.25 -22.96
C TYR A 262 5.47 6.27 -22.51
N GLN A 263 5.69 7.55 -22.79
CA GLN A 263 4.83 8.64 -22.31
C GLN A 263 3.35 8.46 -22.70
N GLU A 264 3.08 7.87 -23.87
CA GLU A 264 1.72 7.54 -24.35
C GLU A 264 0.96 6.53 -23.46
N TYR A 265 1.67 5.75 -22.64
CA TYR A 265 1.10 4.71 -21.77
C TYR A 265 1.35 5.02 -20.29
N LEU A 266 1.50 6.29 -19.94
CA LEU A 266 1.86 6.72 -18.58
C LEU A 266 0.84 6.24 -17.53
N GLU A 267 -0.46 6.36 -17.79
CA GLU A 267 -1.51 5.89 -16.87
C GLU A 267 -1.48 4.35 -16.69
N LEU A 268 -1.11 3.59 -17.74
CA LEU A 268 -0.90 2.14 -17.64
C LEU A 268 0.24 1.84 -16.66
N PHE A 269 1.40 2.49 -16.80
CA PHE A 269 2.53 2.25 -15.90
C PHE A 269 2.25 2.67 -14.46
N VAL A 270 1.44 3.70 -14.23
CA VAL A 270 0.97 4.07 -12.90
C VAL A 270 0.18 2.92 -12.26
N ILE A 271 -0.81 2.35 -12.96
CA ILE A 271 -1.58 1.19 -12.46
C ILE A 271 -0.67 -0.02 -12.21
N LEU A 272 0.18 -0.36 -13.17
CA LEU A 272 1.14 -1.46 -13.03
C LEU A 272 2.05 -1.23 -11.82
N GLY A 273 2.51 0.01 -11.62
CA GLY A 273 3.37 0.47 -10.52
C GLY A 273 2.72 0.30 -9.15
N ILE A 274 1.48 0.74 -9.00
CA ILE A 274 0.72 0.59 -7.76
C ILE A 274 0.63 -0.90 -7.39
N SER A 275 0.18 -1.74 -8.33
CA SER A 275 -0.04 -3.15 -8.05
C SER A 275 1.28 -3.90 -7.81
N SER A 276 2.30 -3.62 -8.60
CA SER A 276 3.60 -4.29 -8.50
C SER A 276 4.31 -3.95 -7.20
N VAL A 277 4.34 -2.67 -6.83
CA VAL A 277 4.92 -2.22 -5.55
C VAL A 277 4.14 -2.77 -4.37
N LEU A 278 2.82 -2.66 -4.39
CA LEU A 278 2.00 -3.16 -3.29
C LEU A 278 2.19 -4.68 -3.11
N GLY A 279 2.00 -5.46 -4.18
CA GLY A 279 2.03 -6.92 -4.12
C GLY A 279 3.40 -7.48 -3.75
N ALA A 280 4.48 -6.89 -4.26
CA ALA A 280 5.84 -7.33 -3.95
C ALA A 280 6.28 -6.88 -2.55
N ALA A 281 5.98 -5.65 -2.13
CA ALA A 281 6.40 -5.13 -0.83
C ALA A 281 5.64 -5.74 0.35
N THR A 282 4.35 -6.08 0.18
CA THR A 282 3.57 -6.80 1.20
C THR A 282 3.67 -8.31 1.05
N ASN A 283 4.30 -8.81 -0.02
CA ASN A 283 4.38 -10.21 -0.37
C ASN A 283 2.99 -10.88 -0.49
N ASN A 284 1.99 -10.12 -0.99
CA ASN A 284 0.60 -10.53 -1.19
C ASN A 284 0.13 -10.15 -2.62
N PRO A 285 0.60 -10.86 -3.65
CA PRO A 285 0.36 -10.47 -5.04
C PRO A 285 -1.12 -10.57 -5.45
N ILE A 286 -1.86 -11.57 -4.95
CA ILE A 286 -3.27 -11.78 -5.32
C ILE A 286 -4.12 -10.62 -4.83
N THR A 287 -3.97 -10.27 -3.54
CA THR A 287 -4.62 -9.10 -2.95
C THR A 287 -4.32 -7.82 -3.73
N ALA A 288 -3.05 -7.55 -4.06
CA ALA A 288 -2.68 -6.32 -4.75
C ALA A 288 -3.33 -6.18 -6.14
N ILE A 289 -3.38 -7.27 -6.92
CA ILE A 289 -4.04 -7.29 -8.23
C ILE A 289 -5.53 -6.93 -8.09
N VAL A 290 -6.22 -7.55 -7.14
CA VAL A 290 -7.66 -7.30 -6.94
C VAL A 290 -7.92 -5.88 -6.43
N ILE A 291 -7.11 -5.41 -5.47
CA ILE A 291 -7.20 -4.04 -4.96
C ILE A 291 -7.11 -3.03 -6.10
N VAL A 292 -6.08 -3.13 -6.94
CA VAL A 292 -5.84 -2.12 -7.98
C VAL A 292 -6.91 -2.14 -9.07
N ILE A 293 -7.39 -3.32 -9.47
CA ILE A 293 -8.48 -3.45 -10.45
C ILE A 293 -9.79 -2.88 -9.90
N GLU A 294 -10.09 -3.14 -8.63
CA GLU A 294 -11.31 -2.63 -7.98
C GLU A 294 -11.23 -1.13 -7.68
N MET A 295 -10.04 -0.60 -7.37
CA MET A 295 -9.80 0.84 -7.13
C MET A 295 -9.89 1.68 -8.40
N SER A 296 -9.53 1.11 -9.56
CA SER A 296 -9.48 1.80 -10.86
C SER A 296 -10.71 1.60 -11.73
N TRP A 297 -11.55 0.59 -11.43
CA TRP A 297 -12.69 0.18 -12.27
C TRP A 297 -12.31 -0.20 -13.71
N LEU A 298 -11.10 -0.72 -13.91
CA LEU A 298 -10.56 -1.08 -15.23
C LEU A 298 -10.29 -2.60 -15.32
N PRO A 299 -11.33 -3.45 -15.44
CA PRO A 299 -11.16 -4.90 -15.49
C PRO A 299 -10.37 -5.37 -16.72
N ILE A 300 -10.33 -4.58 -17.81
CA ILE A 300 -9.55 -4.88 -19.02
C ILE A 300 -8.05 -5.00 -18.74
N LEU A 301 -7.55 -4.36 -17.68
CA LEU A 301 -6.13 -4.37 -17.30
C LEU A 301 -5.76 -5.54 -16.37
N PHE A 302 -6.69 -6.44 -16.08
CA PHE A 302 -6.45 -7.54 -15.13
C PHE A 302 -5.21 -8.37 -15.47
N ILE A 303 -5.02 -8.78 -16.73
CA ILE A 303 -3.86 -9.61 -17.11
C ILE A 303 -2.55 -8.81 -17.08
N PRO A 304 -2.45 -7.61 -17.69
CA PRO A 304 -1.26 -6.74 -17.56
C PRO A 304 -0.83 -6.55 -16.09
N VAL A 305 -1.79 -6.19 -15.23
CA VAL A 305 -1.57 -5.98 -13.80
C VAL A 305 -1.09 -7.25 -13.12
N ALA A 306 -1.73 -8.39 -13.40
CA ALA A 306 -1.33 -9.67 -12.83
C ALA A 306 0.11 -10.05 -13.20
N ILE A 307 0.48 -9.93 -14.48
CA ILE A 307 1.83 -10.27 -14.97
C ILE A 307 2.88 -9.39 -14.29
N SER A 308 2.67 -8.08 -14.29
CA SER A 308 3.62 -7.14 -13.68
C SER A 308 3.79 -7.39 -12.18
N THR A 309 2.68 -7.64 -11.48
CA THR A 309 2.68 -7.88 -10.03
C THR A 309 3.36 -9.19 -9.65
N ILE A 310 3.09 -10.26 -10.40
CA ILE A 310 3.71 -11.57 -10.15
C ILE A 310 5.22 -11.52 -10.40
N LEU A 311 5.64 -10.86 -11.49
CA LEU A 311 7.07 -10.69 -11.76
C LEU A 311 7.75 -9.85 -10.67
N ALA A 312 7.14 -8.73 -10.28
CA ALA A 312 7.68 -7.93 -9.19
C ALA A 312 7.80 -8.73 -7.88
N TYR A 313 6.79 -9.53 -7.54
CA TYR A 313 6.78 -10.42 -6.39
C TYR A 313 7.89 -11.49 -6.43
N ILE A 314 8.19 -12.04 -7.61
CA ILE A 314 9.25 -13.02 -7.81
C ILE A 314 10.62 -12.35 -7.64
N PHE A 315 10.87 -11.24 -8.36
CA PHE A 315 12.17 -10.56 -8.37
C PHE A 315 12.48 -9.83 -7.06
N ALA A 316 11.47 -9.34 -6.33
CA ALA A 316 11.65 -8.73 -5.01
C ALA A 316 12.07 -9.74 -3.92
N GLY A 317 11.85 -11.04 -4.16
CA GLY A 317 12.28 -12.11 -3.27
C GLY A 317 11.35 -12.34 -2.07
N PRO A 318 11.80 -13.06 -1.02
CA PRO A 318 10.96 -13.47 0.11
C PRO A 318 10.65 -12.39 1.14
N SER A 319 11.29 -11.22 1.04
CA SER A 319 11.16 -10.17 2.04
C SER A 319 9.83 -9.45 1.90
N SER A 320 9.09 -9.42 3.00
CA SER A 320 7.93 -8.54 3.21
C SER A 320 8.34 -7.36 4.10
N LEU A 321 7.73 -6.20 3.87
CA LEU A 321 7.82 -5.05 4.77
C LEU A 321 6.96 -5.19 6.02
N ILE A 322 6.14 -6.24 6.11
CA ILE A 322 5.25 -6.50 7.24
C ILE A 322 5.94 -7.49 8.19
N PRO A 323 6.50 -7.04 9.31
CA PRO A 323 7.31 -7.89 10.18
C PRO A 323 6.49 -8.95 10.92
N GLU A 324 5.20 -8.72 11.16
CA GLU A 324 4.32 -9.67 11.87
C GLU A 324 3.76 -10.79 10.99
N GLN A 325 4.05 -10.78 9.67
CA GLN A 325 3.54 -11.79 8.75
C GLN A 325 4.14 -13.17 9.07
N LYS A 326 3.28 -14.16 9.33
CA LYS A 326 3.73 -15.51 9.71
C LYS A 326 4.09 -16.32 8.46
N TYR A 327 5.32 -16.82 8.42
CA TYR A 327 5.76 -17.78 7.40
C TYR A 327 5.23 -19.18 7.77
N ILE A 328 4.17 -19.63 7.09
CA ILE A 328 3.67 -21.00 7.26
C ILE A 328 4.58 -21.99 6.51
N TYR A 329 5.14 -21.57 5.38
CA TYR A 329 6.17 -22.28 4.62
C TYR A 329 7.36 -21.35 4.39
N LYS A 330 8.59 -21.88 4.51
CA LYS A 330 9.76 -21.14 4.00
C LYS A 330 9.57 -20.98 2.50
N LYS A 331 9.76 -19.76 1.97
CA LYS A 331 9.89 -19.53 0.53
C LYS A 331 11.18 -20.24 0.13
N GLU A 332 11.10 -21.54 -0.17
CA GLU A 332 12.09 -22.15 -1.05
C GLU A 332 12.08 -21.26 -2.29
N SER A 333 13.25 -20.77 -2.69
CA SER A 333 13.41 -20.02 -3.93
C SER A 333 12.56 -20.73 -4.97
N ILE A 334 11.52 -20.07 -5.46
CA ILE A 334 10.71 -20.62 -6.54
C ILE A 334 11.73 -20.86 -7.65
N VAL A 335 12.14 -22.12 -7.81
CA VAL A 335 13.05 -22.54 -8.86
C VAL A 335 12.16 -22.49 -10.09
N LEU A 336 12.16 -21.34 -10.75
CA LEU A 336 11.59 -21.17 -12.07
C LEU A 336 12.39 -21.99 -13.08
#